data_AF-A0A4D4JV73-F1
#
_entry.id   AF-A0A4D4JV73-F1
#
_cell.length_a   1.000
_cell.length_b   1.000
_cell.length_c   1.000
_cell.angle_alpha   90.00
_cell.angle_beta   90.00
_cell.angle_gamma   90.00
#
_symmetry.space_group_name_H-M   'P 1'
#
loop_
_entity.id
_entity.type
_entity.pdbx_description
1 polymer ?
#
loop_
_entity_poly.entity_id
_entity_poly.type
_entity_poly.pdbx_seq_one_letter_code
_entity_poly.pdbx_strand_id
1 'polypeptide(L)'
;MSIRLADQKKAGAALHSGRSGATVTVPEKKAENVLVVPVTALLAMVGGGYAVEVVGPGGSEPKLVPVEVGLIVKARAEVSGGLKEGDKVVIPV
;
A
#
# COMPACT_ATOMS: atom_id res chain seq x y z
N MET A 1 2.00 24.81 4.98
CA MET A 1 3.13 24.65 4.03
C MET A 1 3.90 23.40 4.42
N SER A 2 3.96 22.37 3.56
CA SER A 2 4.67 21.11 3.85
C SER A 2 5.99 21.06 3.08
N ILE A 3 7.11 21.02 3.78
CA ILE A 3 8.45 20.90 3.18
C ILE A 3 8.90 19.45 3.30
N ARG A 4 9.36 18.85 2.19
CA ARG A 4 9.99 17.52 2.22
C ARG A 4 11.42 17.66 2.76
N LEU A 5 11.77 16.87 3.78
CA LEU A 5 13.10 16.93 4.42
C LEU A 5 14.25 16.35 3.58
N ALA A 6 13.98 15.78 2.42
CA ALA A 6 15.02 15.28 1.51
C ALA A 6 16.04 16.38 1.13
N ASP A 7 15.65 17.66 1.20
CA ASP A 7 16.52 18.83 0.99
C ASP A 7 16.70 19.62 2.30
N GLN A 8 17.48 19.07 3.22
CA GLN A 8 17.68 19.61 4.57
C GLN A 8 18.23 21.06 4.57
N LYS A 9 19.00 21.44 3.54
CA LYS A 9 19.54 22.80 3.37
C LYS A 9 18.46 23.84 3.05
N LYS A 10 17.46 23.49 2.22
CA LYS A 10 16.31 24.36 1.90
C LYS A 10 15.33 24.43 3.07
N ALA A 11 15.11 23.30 3.75
CA ALA A 11 14.29 23.24 4.96
C ALA A 11 14.88 24.14 6.07
N GLY A 12 16.20 24.08 6.26
CA GLY A 12 16.93 24.98 7.15
C GLY A 12 16.60 26.44 6.84
N ALA A 13 16.91 26.93 5.63
CA ALA A 13 16.70 28.34 5.27
C ALA A 13 15.27 28.86 5.55
N ALA A 14 14.25 28.01 5.39
CA ALA A 14 12.85 28.36 5.66
C ALA A 14 12.49 28.40 7.16
N LEU A 15 13.21 27.66 8.02
CA LEU A 15 12.95 27.58 9.46
C LEU A 15 13.69 28.67 10.27
N HIS A 16 14.75 29.27 9.71
CA HIS A 16 15.56 30.29 10.39
C HIS A 16 14.90 31.68 10.46
N SER A 17 13.78 31.92 9.78
CA SER A 17 13.10 33.24 9.74
C SER A 17 12.28 33.58 10.99
N GLY A 18 12.26 32.71 12.01
CA GLY A 18 11.75 33.01 13.34
C GLY A 18 10.29 32.60 13.59
N ARG A 19 10.08 31.80 14.64
CA ARG A 19 8.77 31.36 15.19
C ARG A 19 7.79 30.75 14.19
N SER A 20 8.24 29.80 13.39
CA SER A 20 7.36 28.87 12.67
C SER A 20 7.54 27.46 13.23
N GLY A 21 6.57 26.97 14.00
CA GLY A 21 6.48 25.54 14.31
C GLY A 21 6.32 24.74 13.02
N ALA A 22 7.07 23.65 12.88
CA ALA A 22 6.98 22.80 11.70
C ALA A 22 6.69 21.36 12.12
N THR A 23 5.72 20.75 11.45
CA THR A 23 5.45 19.31 11.57
C THR A 23 6.31 18.59 10.56
N VAL A 24 7.17 17.70 11.06
CA VAL A 24 8.02 16.83 10.24
C VAL A 24 7.41 15.43 10.23
N THR A 25 7.22 14.88 9.04
CA THR A 25 6.80 13.48 8.87
C THR A 25 7.95 12.70 8.27
N VAL A 26 8.47 11.72 9.03
CA VAL A 26 9.49 10.78 8.56
C VAL A 26 8.79 9.43 8.38
N PRO A 27 8.70 8.89 7.15
CA PRO A 27 8.15 7.56 6.96
C PRO A 27 9.13 6.51 7.52
N GLU A 28 8.67 5.66 8.44
CA GLU A 28 9.49 4.57 9.00
C GLU A 28 9.79 3.47 7.96
N LYS A 29 8.80 3.19 7.11
CA LYS A 29 8.90 2.16 6.06
C LYS A 29 8.27 2.68 4.78
N LYS A 30 8.81 2.22 3.65
CA LYS A 30 8.32 2.50 2.31
C LYS A 30 8.49 1.26 1.46
N ALA A 31 7.44 0.89 0.74
CA ALA A 31 7.46 -0.14 -0.28
C ALA A 31 7.41 0.53 -1.66
N GLU A 32 8.27 0.09 -2.59
CA GLU A 32 8.34 0.59 -3.96
C GLU A 32 8.27 -0.57 -4.94
N ASN A 33 7.63 -0.36 -6.09
CA ASN A 33 7.44 -1.38 -7.13
C ASN A 33 6.74 -2.65 -6.61
N VAL A 34 5.68 -2.47 -5.82
CA VAL A 34 4.90 -3.57 -5.23
C VAL A 34 3.48 -3.61 -5.77
N LEU A 35 2.86 -4.78 -5.72
CA LEU A 35 1.43 -4.93 -5.97
C LEU A 35 0.64 -4.45 -4.75
N VAL A 36 -0.46 -3.74 -5.01
CA VAL A 36 -1.28 -3.13 -3.97
C VAL A 36 -2.75 -3.43 -4.22
N VAL A 37 -3.43 -3.95 -3.20
CA VAL A 37 -4.87 -4.19 -3.20
C VAL A 37 -5.57 -3.39 -2.10
N PRO A 38 -6.86 -3.07 -2.24
CA PRO A 38 -7.66 -2.60 -1.11
C PRO A 38 -7.67 -3.64 0.00
N VAL A 39 -7.61 -3.21 1.27
CA VAL A 39 -7.67 -4.13 2.42
C VAL A 39 -8.97 -4.96 2.40
N THR A 40 -10.06 -4.41 1.88
CA THR A 40 -11.36 -5.09 1.75
C THR A 40 -11.35 -6.25 0.75
N ALA A 41 -10.33 -6.35 -0.12
CA ALA A 41 -10.16 -7.47 -1.04
C ALA A 41 -9.42 -8.67 -0.42
N LEU A 42 -8.89 -8.52 0.80
CA LEU A 42 -8.21 -9.60 1.50
C LEU A 42 -9.23 -10.52 2.17
N LEU A 43 -9.18 -11.81 1.81
CA LEU A 43 -10.01 -12.86 2.37
C LEU A 43 -9.18 -13.73 3.31
N ALA A 44 -9.61 -13.86 4.55
CA ALA A 44 -8.95 -14.75 5.51
C ALA A 44 -9.21 -16.21 5.13
N MET A 45 -8.16 -17.03 5.10
CA MET A 45 -8.28 -18.46 4.76
C MET A 45 -8.44 -19.34 6.00
N VAL A 46 -9.13 -20.46 5.85
CA VAL A 46 -9.18 -21.52 6.86
C VAL A 46 -7.77 -22.09 7.03
N GLY A 47 -7.28 -22.13 8.27
CA GLY A 47 -5.89 -22.51 8.56
C GLY A 47 -4.91 -21.32 8.60
N GLY A 48 -5.41 -20.09 8.39
CA GLY A 48 -4.63 -18.86 8.49
C GLY A 48 -4.13 -18.33 7.15
N GLY A 49 -3.54 -17.14 7.17
CA GLY A 49 -3.11 -16.44 5.97
C GLY A 49 -4.25 -15.75 5.22
N TYR A 50 -3.92 -15.17 4.07
CA TYR A 50 -4.83 -14.38 3.25
C TYR A 50 -4.82 -14.82 1.79
N ALA A 51 -5.95 -14.61 1.12
CA ALA A 51 -6.09 -14.74 -0.31
C ALA A 51 -6.79 -13.52 -0.90
N VAL A 52 -6.63 -13.35 -2.20
CA VAL A 52 -7.36 -12.37 -3.00
C VAL A 52 -8.11 -13.10 -4.09
N GLU A 53 -9.34 -12.68 -4.35
CA GLU A 53 -10.15 -13.24 -5.42
C GLU A 53 -9.82 -12.54 -6.75
N VAL A 54 -9.39 -13.31 -7.74
CA VAL A 54 -9.01 -12.82 -9.07
C VAL A 54 -10.02 -13.28 -10.11
N VAL A 55 -10.48 -12.36 -10.96
CA VAL A 55 -11.44 -12.65 -12.02
C VAL A 55 -10.88 -13.73 -12.96
N GLY A 56 -11.67 -14.79 -13.19
CA GLY A 56 -11.32 -15.86 -14.11
C GLY A 56 -11.28 -15.41 -15.57
N PRO A 57 -10.51 -16.08 -16.44
CA PRO A 57 -10.46 -15.75 -17.86
C PRO A 57 -11.85 -15.91 -18.50
N GLY A 58 -12.22 -14.99 -19.40
CA GLY A 58 -13.47 -15.09 -20.16
C GLY A 58 -14.76 -15.03 -19.34
N GLY A 59 -14.73 -14.51 -18.10
CA GLY A 59 -15.90 -14.46 -17.22
C GLY A 59 -16.15 -15.75 -16.44
N SER A 60 -15.16 -16.65 -16.41
CA SER A 60 -15.16 -17.83 -15.53
C SER A 60 -15.20 -17.41 -14.06
N GLU A 61 -15.61 -18.35 -13.19
CA GLU A 61 -15.66 -18.11 -11.75
C GLU A 61 -14.34 -17.53 -11.22
N PRO A 62 -14.42 -16.56 -10.29
CA PRO A 62 -13.23 -16.00 -9.68
C PRO A 62 -12.43 -17.07 -8.92
N LYS A 63 -11.10 -16.94 -8.96
CA LYS A 63 -10.18 -17.87 -8.28
C LYS A 63 -9.57 -17.20 -7.05
N LEU A 64 -9.54 -17.94 -5.94
CA LEU A 64 -8.77 -17.52 -4.76
C LEU A 64 -7.28 -17.73 -5.02
N VAL A 65 -6.52 -16.65 -4.85
CA VAL A 65 -5.07 -16.64 -4.98
C VAL A 65 -4.48 -16.32 -3.60
N PRO A 66 -3.76 -17.26 -2.96
CA PRO A 66 -3.05 -16.99 -1.71
C PRO A 66 -2.03 -15.87 -1.89
N VAL A 67 -1.95 -14.99 -0.88
CA VAL A 67 -1.02 -13.86 -0.86
C VAL A 67 -0.37 -13.71 0.51
N GLU A 68 0.84 -13.17 0.51
CA GLU A 68 1.47 -12.62 1.70
C GLU A 68 1.15 -11.13 1.78
N VAL A 69 0.88 -10.63 2.99
CA VAL A 69 0.52 -9.23 3.23
C VAL A 69 1.71 -8.51 3.86
N GLY A 70 2.15 -7.45 3.18
CA GLY A 70 3.23 -6.57 3.62
C GLY A 70 2.71 -5.32 4.33
N LEU A 71 3.22 -4.16 3.94
CA LEU A 71 2.84 -2.88 4.53
C LEU A 71 1.37 -2.53 4.24
N ILE A 72 0.64 -2.09 5.28
CA ILE A 72 -0.72 -1.57 5.15
C ILE A 72 -0.73 -0.07 5.44
N VAL A 73 -1.16 0.73 4.47
CA VAL A 73 -1.22 2.20 4.59
C VAL A 73 -2.48 2.71 3.88
N LYS A 74 -3.24 3.62 4.51
CA LYS A 74 -4.40 4.29 3.90
C LYS A 74 -5.39 3.29 3.23
N ALA A 75 -5.78 2.25 3.96
CA ALA A 75 -6.70 1.20 3.49
C ALA A 75 -6.23 0.40 2.26
N ARG A 76 -4.92 0.42 1.99
CA ARG A 76 -4.26 -0.37 0.96
C ARG A 76 -3.27 -1.32 1.60
N ALA A 77 -3.18 -2.52 1.07
CA ALA A 77 -2.24 -3.55 1.49
C ALA A 77 -1.28 -3.84 0.35
N GLU A 78 0.02 -3.81 0.65
CA GLU A 78 1.04 -4.46 -0.16
C GLU A 78 0.81 -5.97 -0.14
N VAL A 79 0.88 -6.58 -1.31
CA VAL A 79 0.75 -8.04 -1.46
C VAL A 79 1.83 -8.61 -2.36
N SER A 80 2.29 -9.80 -2.00
CA SER A 80 3.22 -10.61 -2.80
C SER A 80 2.69 -12.04 -2.92
N GLY A 81 3.29 -12.83 -3.82
CA GLY A 81 2.95 -14.23 -4.05
C GLY A 81 2.35 -14.49 -5.43
N GLY A 82 1.20 -15.15 -5.49
CA GLY A 82 0.62 -15.68 -6.73
C GLY A 82 -0.01 -14.65 -7.69
N LEU A 83 0.09 -13.35 -7.40
CA LEU A 83 -0.47 -12.27 -8.20
C LEU A 83 0.56 -11.70 -9.19
N LYS A 84 0.05 -11.19 -10.31
CA LYS A 84 0.83 -10.46 -11.31
C LYS A 84 0.23 -9.07 -11.53
N GLU A 85 1.07 -8.16 -12.00
CA GLU A 85 0.59 -6.85 -12.45
C GLU A 85 -0.46 -7.05 -13.57
N GLY A 86 -1.56 -6.30 -13.47
CA GLY A 86 -2.69 -6.40 -14.41
C GLY A 86 -3.77 -7.40 -14.01
N ASP A 87 -3.57 -8.23 -12.99
CA ASP A 87 -4.62 -9.11 -12.47
C ASP A 87 -5.81 -8.29 -11.95
N LYS A 88 -7.02 -8.69 -12.36
CA LYS A 88 -8.26 -8.05 -11.92
C LYS A 88 -8.73 -8.68 -10.61
N VAL A 89 -8.69 -7.89 -9.55
CA VAL A 89 -9.10 -8.29 -8.21
C VAL A 89 -10.57 -7.94 -7.98
N VAL A 90 -11.33 -8.88 -7.41
CA VAL A 90 -12.70 -8.67 -6.96
C VAL A 90 -12.68 -7.96 -5.62
N ILE A 91 -13.52 -6.93 -5.49
CA ILE A 91 -13.67 -6.16 -4.25
C ILE A 91 -15.12 -6.35 -3.78
N PRO A 92 -15.35 -6.99 -2.63
CA PRO A 92 -16.67 -7.05 -2.02
C PRO A 92 -17.19 -5.64 -1.68
N VAL A 93 -18.48 -5.40 -1.91
CA VAL A 93 -19.18 -4.16 -1.54
C VAL A 93 -19.80 -4.26 -0.16
#